data_AF-A0A2W7I960-F1
#
_entry.id   AF-A0A2W7I960-F1
#
_cell.length_a   1.000
_cell.length_b   1.000
_cell.length_c   1.000
_cell.angle_alpha   90.00
_cell.angle_beta   90.00
_cell.angle_gamma   90.00
#
_symmetry.space_group_name_H-M   'P 1'
#
loop_
_entity.id
_entity.type
_entity.pdbx_description
1 polymer ?
#
loop_
_entity_poly.entity_id
_entity_poly.type
_entity_poly.pdbx_seq_one_letter_code
_entity_poly.pdbx_strand_id
1 'polypeptide(L)'
;MIKAIKKPREVEAKQWWPPTDERHDSSMLVDRKGNNVNPPDYRQIGDLYQFSKIPGYGDDKFMFETANGKVNINPGDWILTDPETKDSWPVRKEIFDNTYDLVE
;
A
#
# COMPACT_ATOMS: atom_id res chain seq x y z
N MET A 1 -31.51 8.59 -19.14
CA MET A 1 -30.14 8.63 -19.69
C MET A 1 -29.27 7.79 -18.78
N ILE A 2 -28.59 6.77 -19.30
CA ILE A 2 -27.68 5.94 -18.50
C ILE A 2 -26.29 6.18 -19.06
N LYS A 3 -25.38 6.64 -18.20
CA LYS A 3 -23.95 6.65 -18.48
C LYS A 3 -23.35 5.48 -17.72
N ALA A 4 -22.60 4.63 -18.42
CA ALA A 4 -21.83 3.54 -17.83
C ALA A 4 -20.45 3.50 -18.47
N ILE A 5 -19.41 3.45 -17.64
CA ILE A 5 -18.05 3.08 -18.01
C ILE A 5 -17.59 2.10 -16.93
N LYS A 6 -17.16 0.89 -17.32
CA LYS A 6 -16.43 -0.02 -16.43
C LYS A 6 -15.47 -0.88 -17.26
N LYS A 7 -14.33 -0.31 -17.60
CA LYS A 7 -13.09 -1.04 -17.86
C LYS A 7 -12.08 -0.45 -16.87
N PRO A 8 -11.31 -1.27 -16.13
CA PRO A 8 -10.31 -0.71 -15.24
C PRO A 8 -9.35 0.12 -16.08
N ARG A 9 -9.08 1.36 -15.63
CA ARG A 9 -7.89 2.09 -16.08
C ARG A 9 -6.69 1.21 -15.74
N GLU A 10 -5.72 1.14 -16.64
CA GLU A 10 -4.48 0.43 -16.37
C GLU A 10 -3.80 1.06 -15.14
N VAL A 11 -3.37 0.20 -14.22
CA VAL A 11 -2.71 0.59 -12.97
C VAL A 11 -1.49 -0.28 -12.77
N GLU A 12 -0.46 0.28 -12.17
CA GLU A 12 0.66 -0.51 -11.67
C GLU A 12 0.21 -1.20 -10.38
N ALA A 13 0.52 -2.49 -10.20
CA ALA A 13 0.09 -3.25 -9.05
C ALA A 13 1.25 -4.01 -8.43
N LYS A 14 1.45 -3.86 -7.12
CA LYS A 14 2.42 -4.64 -6.33
C LYS A 14 1.72 -5.34 -5.17
N GLN A 15 1.98 -6.63 -5.02
CA GLN A 15 1.44 -7.38 -3.89
C GLN A 15 2.31 -7.22 -2.65
N TRP A 16 1.68 -6.94 -1.51
CA TRP A 16 2.36 -6.73 -0.25
C TRP A 16 2.63 -8.05 0.49
N TRP A 17 3.86 -8.21 0.96
CA TRP A 17 4.28 -9.29 1.86
C TRP A 17 5.21 -8.71 2.94
N PRO A 18 5.09 -9.14 4.21
CA PRO A 18 5.90 -8.60 5.31
C PRO A 18 7.36 -9.10 5.21
N PRO A 19 8.33 -8.44 5.88
CA PRO A 19 9.75 -8.81 5.82
C PRO A 19 10.11 -10.24 6.24
N THR A 20 9.19 -10.95 6.91
CA THR A 20 9.34 -12.35 7.31
C THR A 20 8.94 -13.35 6.23
N ASP A 21 8.34 -12.90 5.13
CA ASP A 21 7.91 -13.72 3.99
C ASP A 21 8.93 -13.65 2.84
N GLU A 22 9.18 -14.79 2.19
CA GLU A 22 10.16 -14.89 1.08
C GLU A 22 9.79 -14.05 -0.15
N ARG A 23 8.50 -13.70 -0.30
CA ARG A 23 7.99 -12.87 -1.41
C ARG A 23 8.09 -11.37 -1.13
N HIS A 24 8.69 -10.98 0.00
CA HIS A 24 8.83 -9.59 0.39
C HIS A 24 9.62 -8.77 -0.64
N ASP A 25 8.99 -7.73 -1.18
CA ASP A 25 9.69 -6.65 -1.89
C ASP A 25 10.08 -5.56 -0.89
N SER A 26 11.37 -5.50 -0.56
CA SER A 26 11.91 -4.51 0.38
C SER A 26 11.75 -3.06 -0.08
N SER A 27 11.52 -2.82 -1.38
CA SER A 27 11.28 -1.46 -1.90
C SER A 27 9.90 -0.91 -1.52
N MET A 28 8.95 -1.78 -1.13
CA MET A 28 7.60 -1.36 -0.75
C MET A 28 7.55 -0.79 0.66
N LEU A 29 8.39 -1.29 1.59
CA LEU A 29 8.36 -0.87 2.98
C LEU A 29 9.21 0.38 3.18
N VAL A 30 8.56 1.47 3.57
CA VAL A 30 9.24 2.70 3.96
C VAL A 30 9.65 2.57 5.41
N ASP A 31 10.96 2.45 5.62
CA ASP A 31 11.53 2.54 6.95
C ASP A 31 11.26 3.91 7.57
N ARG A 32 11.00 3.89 8.88
CA ARG A 32 10.64 5.05 9.70
C ARG A 32 11.55 6.25 9.37
N LYS A 33 11.05 7.19 8.56
CA LYS A 33 11.51 8.58 8.50
C LYS A 33 11.38 9.10 9.94
N GLY A 34 12.47 9.59 10.54
CA GLY A 34 12.72 9.56 11.99
C GLY A 34 11.64 10.21 12.89
N ASN A 35 11.81 10.12 14.21
CA ASN A 35 11.01 10.90 15.18
C ASN A 35 11.37 12.41 15.18
N ASN A 36 11.90 12.92 14.06
CA ASN A 36 12.40 14.27 13.98
C ASN A 36 11.23 15.25 13.83
N VAL A 37 11.25 16.32 14.60
CA VAL A 37 10.21 17.36 14.61
C VAL A 37 10.29 18.31 13.41
N ASN A 38 11.28 18.13 12.52
CA ASN A 38 11.53 19.00 11.39
C ASN A 38 11.21 18.30 10.04
N PRO A 39 10.52 18.99 9.10
CA PRO A 39 10.28 18.47 7.75
C PRO A 39 11.59 18.12 7.02
N PRO A 40 11.65 17.04 6.22
CA PRO A 40 10.53 16.28 5.64
C PRO A 40 10.27 14.87 6.26
N ASP A 41 10.67 14.61 7.51
CA ASP A 41 10.71 13.26 8.11
C ASP A 41 9.34 12.61 8.45
N TYR A 42 8.21 13.15 8.00
CA TYR A 42 6.90 12.54 8.25
C TYR A 42 6.56 11.43 7.25
N ARG A 43 5.70 10.48 7.67
CA ARG A 43 5.02 9.56 6.75
C ARG A 43 4.22 10.36 5.74
N GLN A 44 4.37 10.04 4.47
CA GLN A 44 3.73 10.70 3.34
C GLN A 44 2.64 9.81 2.76
N ILE A 45 1.66 10.40 2.08
CA ILE A 45 0.66 9.64 1.32
C ILE A 45 1.39 8.71 0.35
N GLY A 46 1.02 7.44 0.34
CA GLY A 46 1.70 6.39 -0.42
C GLY A 46 2.70 5.57 0.40
N ASP A 47 3.11 6.03 1.58
CA ASP A 47 4.04 5.29 2.42
C ASP A 47 3.34 4.06 3.04
N LEU A 48 3.94 2.89 2.82
CA LEU A 48 3.69 1.68 3.58
C LEU A 48 4.73 1.56 4.70
N TYR A 49 4.30 1.33 5.93
CA TYR A 49 5.20 1.26 7.09
C TYR A 49 4.71 0.30 8.17
N GLN A 50 5.64 -0.17 9.00
CA GLN A 50 5.33 -0.93 10.20
C GLN A 50 4.82 0.00 11.31
N PHE A 51 3.71 -0.36 11.95
CA PHE A 51 3.10 0.44 13.02
C PHE A 51 4.10 0.74 14.13
N SER A 52 4.85 -0.28 14.54
CA SER A 52 5.87 -0.21 15.59
C SER A 52 6.99 -1.21 15.32
N LYS A 53 8.24 -0.78 15.58
CA LYS A 53 9.43 -1.65 15.52
C LYS A 53 9.76 -2.29 16.87
N ILE A 54 8.97 -2.03 17.92
CA ILE A 54 9.20 -2.61 19.24
C ILE A 54 8.76 -4.08 19.18
N PRO A 55 9.64 -5.06 19.46
CA PRO A 55 9.29 -6.47 19.43
C PRO A 55 8.06 -6.78 20.28
N GLY A 56 7.10 -7.51 19.71
CA GLY A 56 5.84 -7.87 20.38
C GLY A 56 4.81 -6.74 20.53
N TYR A 57 5.09 -5.55 19.98
CA TYR A 57 4.18 -4.40 20.08
C TYR A 57 3.71 -3.94 18.69
N GLY A 58 3.14 -4.85 17.89
CA GLY A 58 2.61 -4.56 16.55
C GLY A 58 3.68 -4.62 15.45
N ASP A 59 4.67 -5.48 15.63
CA ASP A 59 5.68 -5.87 14.64
C ASP A 59 5.07 -6.61 13.43
N ASP A 60 3.89 -7.18 13.60
CA ASP A 60 3.07 -7.81 12.58
C ASP A 60 2.08 -6.84 11.90
N LYS A 61 1.96 -5.60 12.41
CA LYS A 61 0.98 -4.62 11.92
C LYS A 61 1.62 -3.63 10.95
N PHE A 62 1.10 -3.61 9.73
CA PHE A 62 1.51 -2.71 8.67
C PHE A 62 0.37 -1.77 8.32
N MET A 63 0.74 -0.52 8.03
CA MET A 63 -0.18 0.56 7.74
C MET A 63 0.23 1.21 6.42
N PHE A 64 -0.76 1.66 5.66
CA PHE A 64 -0.57 2.49 4.48
C PHE A 64 -1.14 3.89 4.74
N GLU A 65 -0.39 4.92 4.40
CA GLU A 65 -0.84 6.32 4.51
C GLU A 65 -1.63 6.72 3.26
N THR A 66 -2.92 6.98 3.40
CA THR A 66 -3.78 7.47 2.31
C THR A 66 -4.13 8.94 2.54
N ALA A 67 -4.66 9.60 1.51
CA ALA A 67 -5.24 10.95 1.65
C ALA A 67 -6.36 11.03 2.70
N ASN A 68 -7.02 9.91 3.02
CA ASN A 68 -8.09 9.81 4.01
C ASN A 68 -7.60 9.29 5.37
N GLY A 69 -6.29 9.18 5.55
CA GLY A 69 -5.66 8.67 6.77
C GLY A 69 -5.12 7.25 6.62
N LYS A 70 -4.81 6.65 7.77
CA LYS A 70 -4.05 5.40 7.86
C LYS A 70 -4.96 4.20 7.78
N VAL A 71 -4.61 3.25 6.94
CA VAL A 71 -5.34 1.98 6.80
C VAL A 71 -4.43 0.80 7.08
N ASN A 72 -4.95 -0.23 7.74
CA ASN A 72 -4.22 -1.48 7.91
C ASN A 72 -4.09 -2.16 6.54
N ILE A 73 -2.95 -2.79 6.30
CA ILE A 73 -2.73 -3.65 5.14
C ILE A 73 -2.24 -5.02 5.61
N ASN A 74 -2.78 -6.09 5.00
CA ASN A 74 -2.46 -7.46 5.36
C ASN A 74 -1.55 -8.10 4.31
N PRO A 75 -0.76 -9.12 4.67
CA PRO A 75 -0.03 -9.93 3.70
C PRO A 75 -0.97 -10.45 2.60
N GLY A 76 -0.58 -10.27 1.35
CA GLY A 76 -1.34 -10.66 0.16
C GLY A 76 -2.24 -9.57 -0.43
N ASP A 77 -2.47 -8.47 0.29
CA ASP A 77 -3.16 -7.30 -0.27
C ASP A 77 -2.32 -6.63 -1.36
N TRP A 78 -2.97 -5.88 -2.25
CA TRP A 78 -2.34 -5.19 -3.37
C TRP A 78 -2.22 -3.70 -3.08
N ILE A 79 -1.14 -3.08 -3.53
CA ILE A 79 -0.98 -1.63 -3.61
C ILE A 79 -1.02 -1.28 -5.09
N LEU A 80 -2.02 -0.47 -5.45
CA LEU A 80 -2.21 0.00 -6.80
C LEU A 80 -1.68 1.42 -6.90
N THR A 81 -1.03 1.72 -8.01
CA THR A 81 -0.50 3.05 -8.32
C THR A 81 -1.05 3.50 -9.67
N ASP A 82 -1.62 4.70 -9.69
CA ASP A 82 -2.02 5.34 -10.92
C ASP A 82 -0.78 5.76 -11.71
N PRO A 83 -0.59 5.29 -12.96
CA PRO A 83 0.64 5.58 -13.70
C PRO A 83 0.75 7.05 -14.08
N GLU A 84 -0.36 7.79 -14.16
CA GLU A 84 -0.36 9.21 -14.54
C GLU A 84 -0.25 10.13 -13.32
N THR A 85 -1.06 9.92 -12.28
CA THR A 85 -1.06 10.81 -11.10
C THR A 85 -0.01 10.42 -10.06
N LYS A 86 0.50 9.17 -10.12
CA LYS A 86 1.37 8.55 -9.12
C LYS A 86 0.71 8.37 -7.75
N ASP A 87 -0.60 8.60 -7.64
CA ASP A 87 -1.35 8.29 -6.43
C ASP A 87 -1.40 6.78 -6.21
N SER A 88 -1.29 6.37 -4.95
CA SER A 88 -1.29 4.96 -4.59
C SER A 88 -2.33 4.65 -3.51
N TRP A 89 -2.96 3.48 -3.60
CA TRP A 89 -3.95 3.01 -2.63
C TRP A 89 -3.92 1.49 -2.45
N PRO A 90 -4.19 0.99 -1.24
CA PRO A 90 -4.26 -0.44 -1.00
C PRO A 90 -5.63 -0.99 -1.40
N VAL A 91 -5.64 -2.22 -1.91
CA VAL A 91 -6.82 -2.99 -2.29
C VAL A 91 -6.67 -4.38 -1.71
N ARG A 92 -7.72 -4.87 -1.04
CA ARG A 92 -7.70 -6.22 -0.49
C ARG A 92 -7.56 -7.25 -1.61
N LYS A 93 -6.86 -8.35 -1.35
CA LYS A 93 -6.70 -9.44 -2.32
C LYS A 93 -8.02 -9.86 -2.97
N GLU A 94 -9.04 -10.11 -2.15
CA GLU A 94 -10.37 -10.52 -2.60
C GLU A 94 -11.06 -9.49 -3.53
N ILE A 95 -10.83 -8.20 -3.30
CA ILE A 95 -11.41 -7.14 -4.14
C ILE A 95 -10.63 -7.05 -5.44
N PHE A 96 -9.30 -7.16 -5.36
CA PHE A 96 -8.42 -7.12 -6.53
C PHE A 96 -8.77 -8.24 -7.51
N ASP A 97 -8.77 -9.49 -7.02
CA ASP A 97 -9.01 -10.69 -7.82
C ASP A 97 -10.40 -10.69 -8.51
N ASN A 98 -11.39 -9.97 -7.94
CA ASN A 98 -12.75 -9.87 -8.50
C ASN A 98 -12.94 -8.66 -9.43
N THR A 99 -11.98 -7.71 -9.46
CA THR A 99 -12.16 -6.41 -10.13
C THR A 99 -11.14 -6.18 -11.24
N TYR A 100 -9.96 -6.79 -11.14
CA TYR A 100 -8.83 -6.55 -12.04
C TYR A 100 -8.40 -7.86 -12.70
N ASP A 101 -8.20 -7.79 -14.01
CA ASP A 101 -7.51 -8.83 -14.77
C ASP A 101 -6.03 -8.44 -14.88
N LEU A 102 -5.13 -9.40 -14.69
CA LEU A 102 -3.71 -9.19 -14.94
C LEU A 102 -3.47 -9.18 -16.45
N VAL A 103 -2.80 -8.13 -16.93
CA VAL A 103 -2.40 -7.98 -18.33
C VAL A 103 -0.88 -8.12 -18.38
N GLU A 104 -0.37 -9.01 -19.23
CA GLU A 104 1.07 -9.22 -19.50
C GLU A 104 1.63 -8.20 -20.50
#